data_AF-A0A2K8NRG1-F1
#
_entry.id   AF-A0A2K8NRG1-F1
#
_cell.length_a   1.000
_cell.length_b   1.000
_cell.length_c   1.000
_cell.angle_alpha   90.00
_cell.angle_beta   90.00
_cell.angle_gamma   90.00
#
_symmetry.space_group_name_H-M   'P 1'
#
loop_
_entity.id
_entity.type
_entity.pdbx_description
1 polymer ?
#
loop_
_entity_poly.entity_id
_entity_poly.type
_entity_poly.pdbx_seq_one_letter_code
_entity_poly.pdbx_strand_id
1 'polypeptide(L)'
;MMKLLTLFGSALAFSGASINPLLTTHNVTNTNHSLNATQDDFAESIDKISYSLSPGETQDFSLPNLLNLIQDLNNIHKETGKKVNLYGIPTWGVNNAEGLPLAFGYISSIAFTNLGMLLNADEVVFQETSLLFTARDNRDLQAVLHYQVCGLYQQVELFKVTTPNIPIEQENLQISFSLSYFVSEK
;
A
#
# COMPACT_ATOMS: atom_id res chain seq x y z
N MET A 1 -16.37 -31.32 41.72
CA MET A 1 -16.72 -31.81 40.38
C MET A 1 -17.13 -30.60 39.55
N MET A 2 -16.61 -30.51 38.32
CA MET A 2 -16.44 -29.29 37.51
C MET A 2 -17.67 -28.93 36.65
N LYS A 3 -17.67 -27.68 36.16
CA LYS A 3 -18.43 -27.09 35.02
C LYS A 3 -19.81 -26.51 35.39
N LEU A 4 -20.26 -25.37 34.86
CA LEU A 4 -19.84 -24.54 33.72
C LEU A 4 -20.43 -23.14 33.95
N LEU A 5 -19.63 -22.06 33.88
CA LEU A 5 -20.16 -20.71 33.66
C LEU A 5 -20.30 -20.51 32.15
N THR A 6 -21.51 -20.21 31.69
CA THR A 6 -21.75 -19.60 30.38
C THR A 6 -22.65 -18.40 30.60
N LEU A 7 -22.00 -17.23 30.64
CA LEU A 7 -22.63 -15.93 30.55
C LEU A 7 -22.33 -15.42 29.13
N PHE A 8 -23.31 -15.43 28.24
CA PHE A 8 -23.29 -14.60 27.05
C PHE A 8 -24.66 -13.96 26.92
N GLY A 9 -24.75 -12.74 27.42
CA GLY A 9 -25.88 -11.86 27.30
C GLY A 9 -25.43 -10.52 26.73
N SER A 10 -26.04 -10.19 25.59
CA SER A 10 -26.32 -8.85 25.04
C SER A 10 -25.20 -8.06 24.34
N ALA A 11 -25.55 -7.69 23.11
CA ALA A 11 -24.92 -6.71 22.25
C ALA A 11 -24.84 -5.31 22.88
N LEU A 12 -23.80 -4.55 22.51
CA LEU A 12 -23.82 -3.10 22.49
C LEU A 12 -23.12 -2.59 21.23
N ALA A 13 -23.87 -1.80 20.46
CA ALA A 13 -23.39 -0.97 19.38
C ALA A 13 -22.60 0.22 19.94
N PHE A 14 -21.60 0.69 19.20
CA PHE A 14 -21.10 2.06 19.33
C PHE A 14 -21.00 2.71 17.94
N SER A 15 -21.92 3.63 17.71
CA SER A 15 -21.73 4.76 16.81
C SER A 15 -20.80 5.78 17.47
N GLY A 16 -19.80 6.26 16.75
CA GLY A 16 -18.99 7.41 17.14
C GLY A 16 -18.32 7.99 15.91
N ALA A 17 -18.93 9.01 15.33
CA ALA A 17 -18.26 9.89 14.39
C ALA A 17 -17.40 10.90 15.17
N SER A 18 -16.19 11.15 14.73
CA SER A 18 -15.50 12.43 14.94
C SER A 18 -14.74 12.79 13.66
N ILE A 19 -14.93 14.03 13.24
CA ILE A 19 -14.32 14.64 12.06
C ILE A 19 -13.15 15.51 12.55
N ASN A 20 -11.95 15.23 12.01
CA ASN A 20 -10.71 16.02 11.82
C ASN A 20 -10.13 16.93 12.94
N PRO A 21 -8.78 17.03 12.98
CA PRO A 21 -8.16 18.11 12.21
C PRO A 21 -7.05 17.64 11.27
N LEU A 22 -7.03 18.27 10.09
CA LEU A 22 -5.87 18.45 9.23
C LEU A 22 -4.71 19.03 10.06
N LEU A 23 -3.58 18.34 10.11
CA LEU A 23 -2.29 18.90 10.49
C LEU A 23 -1.27 18.45 9.45
N THR A 24 -0.95 19.38 8.55
CA THR A 24 0.25 19.35 7.72
C THR A 24 1.47 19.36 8.64
N THR A 25 2.13 18.21 8.75
CA THR A 25 3.54 18.13 9.16
C THR A 25 4.27 17.41 8.04
N HIS A 26 4.97 18.19 7.20
CA HIS A 26 6.07 17.65 6.42
C HIS A 26 7.16 17.20 7.40
N ASN A 27 7.17 15.91 7.74
CA ASN A 27 8.29 15.27 8.39
C ASN A 27 8.68 14.06 7.54
N VAL A 28 9.89 14.13 6.99
CA VAL A 28 10.64 12.98 6.51
C VAL A 28 10.58 11.93 7.61
N THR A 29 9.75 10.90 7.43
CA THR A 29 9.67 9.79 8.37
C THR A 29 10.85 8.90 8.05
N ASN A 30 11.95 9.14 8.76
CA ASN A 30 12.96 8.11 8.94
C ASN A 30 12.29 7.04 9.81
N THR A 31 11.68 6.05 9.17
CA THR A 31 11.07 4.92 9.85
C THR A 31 12.18 4.06 10.42
N ASN A 32 12.64 4.40 11.63
CA ASN A 32 13.24 3.43 12.52
C ASN A 32 12.13 2.42 12.86
N HIS A 33 11.90 1.46 11.96
CA HIS A 33 11.02 0.33 12.20
C HIS A 33 11.55 -0.40 13.43
N SER A 34 10.79 -0.38 14.52
CA SER A 34 11.14 -1.08 15.74
C SER A 34 11.19 -2.58 15.43
N LEU A 35 12.39 -3.18 15.50
CA LEU A 35 12.65 -4.61 15.25
C LEU A 35 11.97 -5.57 16.27
N ASN A 36 11.12 -5.03 17.15
CA ASN A 36 10.38 -5.73 18.22
C ASN A 36 8.86 -5.78 17.97
N ALA A 37 8.41 -5.85 16.71
CA ALA A 37 6.99 -5.95 16.37
C ALA A 37 6.37 -7.31 16.81
N THR A 38 6.01 -7.45 18.08
CA THR A 38 5.08 -8.49 18.57
C THR A 38 3.62 -8.02 18.52
N GLN A 39 3.37 -6.85 17.92
CA GLN A 39 2.09 -6.14 17.90
C GLN A 39 1.76 -5.72 16.47
N ASP A 40 0.48 -5.72 16.16
CA ASP A 40 -0.12 -5.21 14.92
C ASP A 40 0.44 -3.82 14.55
N ASP A 41 1.19 -3.75 13.44
CA ASP A 41 1.79 -2.52 12.91
C ASP A 41 1.10 -2.06 11.62
N PHE A 42 1.28 -0.78 11.31
CA PHE A 42 0.74 -0.12 10.12
C PHE A 42 1.85 0.62 9.38
N ALA A 43 1.88 0.48 8.06
CA ALA A 43 2.79 1.21 7.20
C ALA A 43 2.07 1.87 6.02
N GLU A 44 2.55 3.05 5.64
CA GLU A 44 2.01 3.84 4.55
C GLU A 44 3.16 4.44 3.71
N SER A 45 2.96 4.47 2.40
CA SER A 45 3.82 5.20 1.46
C SER A 45 2.98 6.22 0.70
N ILE A 46 3.54 7.41 0.47
CA ILE A 46 2.89 8.47 -0.31
C ILE A 46 3.86 8.96 -1.39
N ASP A 47 3.53 8.74 -2.65
CA ASP A 47 4.26 9.28 -3.80
C ASP A 47 3.53 10.50 -4.38
N LYS A 48 4.28 11.49 -4.87
CA LYS A 48 3.72 12.70 -5.46
C LYS A 48 4.07 12.77 -6.94
N ILE A 49 3.07 12.97 -7.78
CA ILE A 49 3.24 13.06 -9.23
C ILE A 49 2.56 14.32 -9.77
N SER A 50 3.13 14.86 -10.84
CA SER A 50 2.54 15.97 -11.61
C SER A 50 2.44 15.55 -13.06
N TYR A 51 1.32 15.86 -13.71
CA TYR A 51 1.06 15.44 -15.08
C TYR A 51 0.10 16.41 -15.77
N SER A 52 0.18 16.42 -17.10
CA SER A 52 -0.77 17.09 -18.00
C SER A 52 -0.84 16.23 -19.26
N LEU A 53 -1.96 15.53 -19.42
CA LEU A 53 -2.17 14.54 -20.47
C LEU A 53 -3.29 14.96 -21.40
N SER A 54 -3.04 14.91 -22.71
CA SER A 54 -4.08 15.02 -23.72
C SER A 54 -4.93 13.74 -23.77
N PRO A 55 -6.19 13.80 -24.23
CA PRO A 55 -7.00 12.60 -24.43
C PRO A 55 -6.32 11.57 -25.33
N GLY A 56 -6.21 10.35 -24.85
CA GLY A 56 -5.53 9.22 -25.51
C GLY A 56 -4.06 9.05 -25.14
N GLU A 57 -3.46 10.01 -24.41
CA GLU A 57 -2.06 9.91 -23.98
C GLU A 57 -1.87 8.99 -22.78
N THR A 58 -0.64 8.50 -22.67
CA THR A 58 -0.18 7.62 -21.61
C THR A 58 1.15 8.13 -21.06
N GLN A 59 1.32 8.06 -19.74
CA GLN A 59 2.57 8.39 -19.07
C GLN A 59 2.83 7.43 -17.90
N ASP A 60 4.11 7.12 -17.70
CA ASP A 60 4.61 6.30 -16.61
C ASP A 60 5.27 7.15 -15.53
N PHE A 61 5.04 6.79 -14.27
CA PHE A 61 5.63 7.43 -13.10
C PHE A 61 6.25 6.38 -12.19
N SER A 62 7.47 6.63 -11.71
CA SER A 62 8.04 5.83 -10.63
C SER A 62 7.39 6.19 -9.29
N LEU A 63 7.24 5.20 -8.41
CA LEU A 63 6.67 5.33 -7.07
C LEU A 63 7.72 5.00 -6.00
N PRO A 64 8.81 5.78 -5.87
CA PRO A 64 9.96 5.42 -5.03
C PRO A 64 9.62 5.19 -3.56
N ASN A 65 8.62 5.89 -3.00
CA ASN A 65 8.26 5.67 -1.59
C ASN A 65 7.56 4.32 -1.39
N LEU A 66 6.75 3.88 -2.36
CA LEU A 66 6.21 2.52 -2.34
C LEU A 66 7.32 1.47 -2.46
N LEU A 67 8.32 1.68 -3.33
CA LEU A 67 9.44 0.76 -3.47
C LEU A 67 10.21 0.63 -2.14
N ASN A 68 10.51 1.77 -1.51
CA ASN A 68 11.22 1.81 -0.23
C ASN A 68 10.44 1.05 0.85
N LEU A 69 9.12 1.29 0.97
CA LEU A 69 8.27 0.56 1.92
C LEU A 69 8.34 -0.96 1.72
N ILE A 70 8.25 -1.44 0.47
CA ILE A 70 8.31 -2.87 0.18
C ILE A 70 9.70 -3.44 0.51
N GLN A 71 10.77 -2.69 0.20
CA GLN A 71 12.15 -3.08 0.53
C GLN A 71 12.38 -3.12 2.04
N ASP A 72 11.89 -2.13 2.79
CA ASP A 72 12.02 -2.08 4.25
C ASP A 72 11.36 -3.29 4.91
N LEU A 73 10.15 -3.65 4.46
CA LEU A 73 9.47 -4.86 4.95
C LEU A 73 10.24 -6.14 4.61
N ASN A 74 10.82 -6.24 3.42
CA ASN A 74 11.65 -7.41 3.07
C ASN A 74 12.97 -7.44 3.85
N ASN A 75 13.56 -6.29 4.17
CA ASN A 75 14.76 -6.20 4.98
C ASN A 75 14.52 -6.71 6.41
N ILE A 76 13.33 -6.52 6.98
CA ILE A 76 12.96 -7.17 8.26
C ILE A 76 13.18 -8.69 8.15
N HIS A 77 12.67 -9.33 7.10
CA HIS A 77 12.86 -10.76 6.89
C HIS A 77 14.33 -11.12 6.68
N LYS A 78 15.03 -10.44 5.78
CA LYS A 78 16.43 -10.75 5.43
C LYS A 78 17.41 -10.57 6.58
N GLU A 79 17.20 -9.53 7.39
CA GLU A 79 18.11 -9.18 8.49
C GLU A 79 17.82 -9.97 9.76
N THR A 80 16.55 -10.24 10.05
CA THR A 80 16.15 -10.90 11.31
C THR A 80 15.80 -12.38 11.16
N GLY A 81 15.54 -12.84 9.93
CA GLY A 81 14.98 -14.15 9.64
C GLY A 81 13.51 -14.31 10.02
N LYS A 82 12.85 -13.30 10.61
CA LYS A 82 11.45 -13.37 11.01
C LYS A 82 10.51 -13.29 9.80
N LYS A 83 9.27 -13.71 9.97
CA LYS A 83 8.23 -13.59 8.93
C LYS A 83 7.47 -12.28 9.07
N VAL A 84 7.33 -11.55 7.96
CA VAL A 84 6.41 -10.42 7.81
C VAL A 84 5.06 -10.95 7.36
N ASN A 85 4.09 -10.93 8.26
CA ASN A 85 2.74 -11.41 7.98
C ASN A 85 1.86 -10.21 7.65
N LEU A 86 1.36 -10.17 6.42
CA LEU A 86 0.38 -9.18 6.03
C LEU A 86 -1.01 -9.60 6.54
N TYR A 87 -1.78 -8.64 7.05
CA TYR A 87 -3.15 -8.88 7.48
C TYR A 87 -4.05 -7.69 7.11
N GLY A 88 -5.36 -7.88 7.24
CA GLY A 88 -6.34 -6.93 6.73
C GLY A 88 -6.38 -6.92 5.20
N ILE A 89 -6.90 -5.84 4.63
CA ILE A 89 -6.99 -5.64 3.19
C ILE A 89 -6.17 -4.39 2.86
N PRO A 90 -5.01 -4.51 2.19
CA PRO A 90 -4.23 -3.35 1.81
C PRO A 90 -5.01 -2.43 0.89
N THR A 91 -4.82 -1.14 1.08
CA THR A 91 -5.53 -0.10 0.36
C THR A 91 -4.58 0.73 -0.48
N TRP A 92 -5.12 1.30 -1.55
CA TRP A 92 -4.48 2.37 -2.30
C TRP A 92 -5.44 3.56 -2.40
N GLY A 93 -4.86 4.75 -2.54
CA GLY A 93 -5.59 6.00 -2.64
C GLY A 93 -4.95 6.96 -3.63
N VAL A 94 -5.78 7.79 -4.25
CA VAL A 94 -5.37 8.89 -5.11
C VAL A 94 -6.05 10.14 -4.60
N ASN A 95 -5.25 11.08 -4.11
CA ASN A 95 -5.74 12.36 -3.61
C ASN A 95 -5.20 13.51 -4.46
N ASN A 96 -5.97 14.59 -4.58
CA ASN A 96 -5.50 15.81 -5.22
C ASN A 96 -4.54 16.60 -4.29
N ALA A 97 -4.10 17.78 -4.74
CA ALA A 97 -3.19 18.64 -3.98
C ALA A 97 -3.75 19.05 -2.60
N GLU A 98 -5.07 19.21 -2.48
CA GLU A 98 -5.77 19.56 -1.24
C GLU A 98 -6.06 18.35 -0.34
N GLY A 99 -5.68 17.14 -0.75
CA GLY A 99 -5.95 15.90 0.00
C GLY A 99 -7.37 15.36 -0.17
N LEU A 100 -8.14 15.86 -1.15
CA LEU A 100 -9.45 15.32 -1.47
C LEU A 100 -9.31 13.99 -2.24
N PRO A 101 -10.08 12.95 -1.86
CA PRO A 101 -10.01 11.66 -2.51
C PRO A 101 -10.63 11.72 -3.91
N LEU A 102 -9.85 11.31 -4.91
CA LEU A 102 -10.27 11.19 -6.30
C LEU A 102 -10.58 9.72 -6.67
N ALA A 103 -9.78 8.80 -6.13
CA ALA A 103 -9.99 7.36 -6.29
C ALA A 103 -9.41 6.62 -5.08
N PHE A 104 -9.98 5.47 -4.75
CA PHE A 104 -9.45 4.58 -3.72
C PHE A 104 -9.90 3.16 -3.99
N GLY A 105 -9.20 2.20 -3.43
CA GLY A 105 -9.58 0.81 -3.54
C GLY A 105 -8.67 -0.10 -2.75
N TYR A 106 -8.75 -1.38 -3.07
CA TYR A 106 -7.98 -2.44 -2.46
C TYR A 106 -6.96 -3.00 -3.46
N ILE A 107 -5.82 -3.44 -2.95
CA ILE A 107 -4.87 -4.24 -3.74
C ILE A 107 -5.56 -5.57 -4.12
N SER A 108 -5.29 -6.07 -5.33
CA SER A 108 -5.87 -7.34 -5.76
C SER A 108 -5.46 -8.49 -4.83
N SER A 109 -6.35 -9.46 -4.58
CA SER A 109 -6.04 -10.59 -3.68
C SER A 109 -4.83 -11.41 -4.14
N ILE A 110 -4.63 -11.51 -5.46
CA ILE A 110 -3.47 -12.16 -6.08
C ILE A 110 -2.21 -11.37 -5.76
N ALA A 111 -2.23 -10.05 -5.94
CA ALA A 111 -1.09 -9.20 -5.64
C ALA A 111 -0.76 -9.20 -4.13
N PHE A 112 -1.78 -9.18 -3.27
CA PHE A 112 -1.61 -9.30 -1.83
C PHE A 112 -0.91 -10.60 -1.44
N THR A 113 -1.37 -11.73 -1.99
CA THR A 113 -0.76 -13.04 -1.74
C THR A 113 0.68 -13.09 -2.24
N ASN A 114 0.92 -12.61 -3.47
CA ASN A 114 2.26 -12.56 -4.05
C ASN A 114 3.19 -11.67 -3.21
N LEU A 115 2.73 -10.49 -2.79
CA LEU A 115 3.52 -9.58 -1.96
C LEU A 115 3.90 -10.25 -0.64
N GLY A 116 2.95 -10.92 0.03
CA GLY A 116 3.25 -11.67 1.25
C GLY A 116 4.31 -12.76 1.06
N MET A 117 4.29 -13.47 -0.06
CA MET A 117 5.31 -14.46 -0.40
C MET A 117 6.66 -13.82 -0.70
N LEU A 118 6.67 -12.74 -1.50
CA LEU A 118 7.88 -12.05 -1.93
C LEU A 118 8.59 -11.38 -0.75
N LEU A 119 7.87 -10.73 0.15
CA LEU A 119 8.44 -10.09 1.34
C LEU A 119 9.21 -11.07 2.23
N ASN A 120 8.87 -12.37 2.18
CA ASN A 120 9.48 -13.44 2.95
C ASN A 120 10.39 -14.36 2.11
N ALA A 121 10.84 -13.89 0.94
CA ALA A 121 11.74 -14.64 0.07
C ALA A 121 13.19 -14.13 0.19
N ASP A 122 14.15 -15.06 0.28
CA ASP A 122 15.58 -14.73 0.39
C ASP A 122 16.16 -14.22 -0.94
N GLU A 123 15.78 -14.84 -2.06
CA GLU A 123 16.36 -14.58 -3.39
C GLU A 123 15.57 -13.56 -4.22
N VAL A 124 14.78 -12.69 -3.56
CA VAL A 124 14.05 -11.61 -4.22
C VAL A 124 14.84 -10.31 -4.21
N VAL A 125 14.79 -9.55 -5.30
CA VAL A 125 15.27 -8.18 -5.37
C VAL A 125 14.17 -7.30 -5.96
N PHE A 126 13.60 -6.39 -5.17
CA PHE A 126 12.63 -5.40 -5.65
C PHE A 126 13.35 -4.28 -6.39
N GLN A 127 12.92 -3.99 -7.61
CA GLN A 127 13.64 -3.08 -8.52
C GLN A 127 12.93 -1.75 -8.72
N GLU A 128 11.63 -1.80 -8.97
CA GLU A 128 10.85 -0.62 -9.31
C GLU A 128 9.39 -0.83 -8.96
N THR A 129 8.74 0.25 -8.56
CA THR A 129 7.29 0.38 -8.53
C THR A 129 6.90 1.50 -9.48
N SER A 130 5.93 1.25 -10.35
CA SER A 130 5.51 2.18 -11.38
C SER A 130 4.00 2.36 -11.37
N LEU A 131 3.55 3.51 -11.85
CA LEU A 131 2.17 3.85 -12.15
C LEU A 131 2.06 4.23 -13.62
N LEU A 132 1.38 3.41 -14.39
CA LEU A 132 0.94 3.73 -15.75
C LEU A 132 -0.38 4.48 -15.66
N PHE A 133 -0.42 5.68 -16.25
CA PHE A 133 -1.62 6.50 -16.33
C PHE A 133 -1.99 6.74 -17.80
N THR A 134 -3.17 6.30 -18.20
CA THR A 134 -3.77 6.61 -19.51
C THR A 134 -5.00 7.52 -19.41
N ALA A 135 -5.04 8.60 -20.19
CA ALA A 135 -6.11 9.60 -20.20
C ALA A 135 -7.13 9.35 -21.33
N ARG A 136 -8.00 8.34 -21.22
CA ARG A 136 -9.13 8.13 -22.16
C ARG A 136 -10.39 8.84 -21.64
N ASP A 137 -11.56 8.54 -22.24
CA ASP A 137 -12.88 8.97 -21.73
C ASP A 137 -13.04 8.66 -20.23
N ASN A 138 -12.45 7.54 -19.79
CA ASN A 138 -12.14 7.24 -18.40
C ASN A 138 -10.62 7.15 -18.20
N ARG A 139 -10.16 7.35 -16.96
CA ARG A 139 -8.73 7.34 -16.65
C ARG A 139 -8.35 5.97 -16.14
N ASP A 140 -7.45 5.32 -16.85
CA ASP A 140 -6.91 4.03 -16.45
C ASP A 140 -5.64 4.27 -15.65
N LEU A 141 -5.62 3.76 -14.43
CA LEU A 141 -4.45 3.69 -13.58
C LEU A 141 -4.06 2.23 -13.36
N GLN A 142 -2.78 1.93 -13.52
CA GLN A 142 -2.23 0.61 -13.25
C GLN A 142 -0.94 0.76 -12.47
N ALA A 143 -0.89 0.22 -11.26
CA ALA A 143 0.33 0.16 -10.47
C ALA A 143 0.97 -1.22 -10.57
N VAL A 144 2.27 -1.26 -10.82
CA VAL A 144 3.03 -2.51 -11.01
C VAL A 144 4.26 -2.49 -10.13
N LEU A 145 4.56 -3.63 -9.50
CA LEU A 145 5.82 -3.89 -8.82
C LEU A 145 6.67 -4.80 -9.69
N HIS A 146 7.87 -4.35 -10.01
CA HIS A 146 8.89 -5.08 -10.76
C HIS A 146 9.95 -5.61 -9.81
N TYR A 147 10.30 -6.89 -9.98
CA TYR A 147 11.23 -7.58 -9.09
C TYR A 147 12.00 -8.67 -9.85
N GLN A 148 13.06 -9.17 -9.23
CA GLN A 148 13.80 -10.33 -9.70
C GLN A 148 13.75 -11.47 -8.70
N VAL A 149 13.69 -12.70 -9.19
CA VAL A 149 13.89 -13.93 -8.41
C VAL A 149 14.97 -14.74 -9.11
N CYS A 150 16.05 -15.06 -8.40
CA CYS A 150 17.22 -15.75 -8.99
C CYS A 150 17.78 -15.04 -10.25
N GLY A 151 17.68 -13.70 -10.32
CA GLY A 151 18.09 -12.89 -11.48
C GLY A 151 17.11 -12.87 -12.66
N LEU A 152 15.96 -13.57 -12.57
CA LEU A 152 14.90 -13.51 -13.58
C LEU A 152 13.93 -12.38 -13.27
N TYR A 153 13.72 -11.50 -14.25
CA TYR A 153 12.77 -10.38 -14.14
C TYR A 153 11.33 -10.86 -14.14
N GLN A 154 10.55 -10.31 -13.21
CA GLN A 154 9.14 -10.60 -12.98
C GLN A 154 8.40 -9.30 -12.62
N GLN A 155 7.07 -9.36 -12.71
CA GLN A 155 6.21 -8.25 -12.31
C GLN A 155 4.92 -8.75 -11.66
N VAL A 156 4.35 -7.93 -10.78
CA VAL A 156 3.02 -8.12 -10.22
C VAL A 156 2.21 -6.84 -10.33
N GLU A 157 1.02 -6.91 -10.92
CA GLU A 157 0.06 -5.81 -10.94
C GLU A 157 -0.54 -5.65 -9.54
N LEU A 158 -0.25 -4.53 -8.87
CA LEU A 158 -0.77 -4.23 -7.54
C LEU A 158 -2.25 -3.87 -7.60
N PHE A 159 -2.59 -2.96 -8.53
CA PHE A 159 -3.97 -2.64 -8.85
C PHE A 159 -4.10 -2.18 -10.30
N LYS A 160 -5.32 -2.27 -10.81
CA LYS A 160 -5.75 -1.63 -12.04
C LYS A 160 -7.17 -1.11 -11.87
N VAL A 161 -7.38 0.16 -12.20
CA VAL A 161 -8.68 0.81 -12.04
C VAL A 161 -8.95 1.76 -13.19
N THR A 162 -10.23 1.87 -13.55
CA THR A 162 -10.74 2.83 -14.52
C THR A 162 -11.69 3.79 -13.79
N THR A 163 -11.40 5.09 -13.79
CA THR A 163 -12.18 6.09 -13.05
C THR A 163 -12.30 7.41 -13.81
N PRO A 164 -13.49 8.06 -13.86
CA PRO A 164 -13.64 9.39 -14.47
C PRO A 164 -13.23 10.53 -13.53
N ASN A 165 -12.99 10.25 -12.24
CA ASN A 165 -12.84 11.30 -11.22
C ASN A 165 -11.45 11.94 -11.20
N ILE A 166 -10.46 11.33 -11.85
CA ILE A 166 -9.10 11.86 -11.90
C ILE A 166 -9.01 12.87 -13.05
N PRO A 167 -8.58 14.12 -12.80
CA PRO A 167 -8.37 15.13 -13.85
C PRO A 167 -7.36 14.69 -14.93
N ILE A 168 -7.34 15.41 -16.06
CA ILE A 168 -6.33 15.21 -17.12
C ILE A 168 -5.04 16.02 -16.87
N GLU A 169 -5.12 16.97 -15.95
CA GLU A 169 -3.99 17.79 -15.50
C GLU A 169 -4.09 17.94 -13.99
N GLN A 170 -2.99 17.69 -13.30
CA GLN A 170 -2.90 17.89 -11.86
C GLN A 170 -1.44 18.14 -11.47
N GLU A 171 -1.23 19.16 -10.66
CA GLU A 171 -0.01 19.32 -9.89
C GLU A 171 -0.15 18.63 -8.53
N ASN A 172 0.89 17.93 -8.09
CA ASN A 172 0.95 17.31 -6.76
C ASN A 172 -0.16 16.29 -6.47
N LEU A 173 -0.52 15.45 -7.44
CA LEU A 173 -1.36 14.28 -7.20
C LEU A 173 -0.63 13.34 -6.23
N GLN A 174 -1.31 12.89 -5.19
CA GLN A 174 -0.75 12.01 -4.17
C GLN A 174 -1.27 10.59 -4.38
N ILE A 175 -0.35 9.65 -4.54
CA ILE A 175 -0.63 8.21 -4.62
C ILE A 175 -0.23 7.60 -3.28
N SER A 176 -1.21 7.11 -2.52
CA SER A 176 -0.97 6.44 -1.25
C SER A 176 -1.17 4.94 -1.35
N PHE A 177 -0.36 4.19 -0.60
CA PHE A 177 -0.53 2.77 -0.36
C PHE A 177 -0.39 2.51 1.12
N SER A 178 -1.29 1.71 1.67
CA SER A 178 -1.34 1.42 3.10
C SER A 178 -1.51 -0.07 3.34
N LEU A 179 -0.74 -0.60 4.30
CA LEU A 179 -0.77 -2.02 4.64
C LEU A 179 -0.60 -2.22 6.15
N SER A 180 -1.25 -3.27 6.64
CA SER A 180 -1.12 -3.73 8.02
C SER A 180 -0.28 -5.01 8.06
N TYR A 181 0.66 -5.07 8.99
CA TYR A 181 1.58 -6.21 9.12
C TYR A 181 1.97 -6.48 10.57
N PHE A 182 2.33 -7.71 10.87
CA PHE A 182 2.98 -8.07 12.12
C PHE A 182 4.16 -9.00 11.85
N VAL A 183 5.13 -9.01 12.75
CA VAL A 183 6.32 -9.84 12.61
C VAL A 183 6.20 -11.04 13.54
N SER A 184 6.41 -12.25 13.01
CA SER A 184 6.39 -13.48 13.80
C SER A 184 7.70 -14.23 13.67
N GLU A 185 7.99 -15.09 14.65
CA GLU A 185 9.03 -16.11 14.50
C GLU A 185 8.72 -17.04 13.30
N LYS A 186 9.76 -17.75 12.82
CA LYS A 186 9.69 -18.64 11.65
C LYS A 186 8.65 -19.75 11.79
#